data_AF-S6GBU4-F1
#
_entry.id   AF-S6GBU4-F1
#
_cell.length_a   1.000
_cell.length_b   1.000
_cell.length_c   1.000
_cell.angle_alpha   90.00
_cell.angle_beta   90.00
_cell.angle_gamma   90.00
#
_symmetry.space_group_name_H-M   'P 1'
#
loop_
_entity.id
_entity.type
_entity.pdbx_description
1 polymer ?
#
loop_
_entity_poly.entity_id
_entity_poly.type
_entity_poly.pdbx_seq_one_letter_code
_entity_poly.pdbx_strand_id
1 'polypeptide(L)' 'MGFPVAGTLMNEPTESESKVEIDRLIEAMIKIRAEIARVESGEWPVTATH' A
#
# COMPACT_ATOMS: atom_id res chain seq x y z
N MET A 1 -10.38 -6.35 -0.81
CA MET A 1 -10.75 -4.93 -0.58
C MET A 1 -10.99 -4.28 -1.94
N GLY A 2 -12.01 -3.45 -2.12
CA GLY A 2 -12.45 -2.97 -3.45
C GLY A 2 -13.82 -2.30 -3.44
N PHE A 3 -14.16 -1.65 -2.33
CA PHE A 3 -15.38 -0.88 -2.14
C PHE A 3 -14.98 0.52 -1.63
N PRO A 4 -15.69 1.59 -2.03
CA PRO A 4 -16.81 1.62 -2.97
C PRO A 4 -16.42 1.38 -4.43
N VAL A 5 -15.13 1.40 -4.75
CA VAL A 5 -14.61 1.23 -6.11
C VAL A 5 -13.72 -0.01 -6.19
N ALA A 6 -14.03 -0.91 -7.13
CA ALA A 6 -13.23 -2.12 -7.38
C ALA A 6 -11.77 -1.76 -7.73
N GLY A 7 -10.82 -2.53 -7.18
CA GLY A 7 -9.39 -2.28 -7.38
C GLY A 7 -8.81 -1.15 -6.52
N THR A 8 -9.58 -0.56 -5.60
CA THR A 8 -9.10 0.49 -4.69
C THR A 8 -9.12 0.05 -3.22
N LEU A 9 -8.36 0.77 -2.40
CA LEU A 9 -8.41 0.72 -0.94
C LEU A 9 -8.93 2.06 -0.43
N MET A 10 -9.94 2.03 0.43
CA MET A 10 -10.42 3.20 1.16
C MET A 10 -9.86 3.14 2.59
N ASN A 11 -9.19 4.20 3.02
CA ASN A 11 -8.61 4.32 4.34
C ASN A 11 -9.29 5.46 5.11
N GLU A 12 -9.76 5.17 6.31
CA GLU A 12 -10.32 6.14 7.25
C GLU A 12 -9.63 5.93 8.60
N PRO A 13 -8.60 6.73 8.94
CA PRO A 13 -8.09 6.75 10.30
C PRO A 13 -9.16 7.37 11.20
N THR A 14 -9.41 6.76 12.34
CA THR A 14 -10.31 7.34 13.35
C THR A 14 -9.62 8.51 14.06
N GLU A 15 -10.39 9.35 14.73
CA GLU A 15 -9.89 10.44 15.57
C GLU A 15 -9.04 9.96 16.76
N SER A 16 -9.14 8.67 17.10
CA SER A 16 -8.39 8.07 18.21
C SER A 16 -6.92 7.82 17.87
N GLU A 17 -6.55 7.89 16.59
CA GLU A 17 -5.20 7.58 16.14
C GLU A 17 -4.24 8.75 16.32
N SER A 18 -3.08 8.47 16.89
CA SER A 18 -2.01 9.48 16.99
C SER A 18 -1.37 9.73 15.64
N LYS A 19 -0.80 10.94 15.46
CA LYS A 19 -0.02 11.26 14.25
C LYS A 19 1.08 10.22 13.97
N VAL A 20 1.73 9.71 15.02
CA VAL A 20 2.82 8.74 14.88
C VAL A 20 2.34 7.43 14.26
N GLU A 21 1.14 6.96 14.59
CA GLU A 21 0.59 5.74 13.98
C GLU A 21 0.18 5.97 12.51
N ILE A 22 -0.41 7.13 12.22
CA ILE A 22 -0.74 7.51 10.84
C ILE A 22 0.53 7.61 9.98
N ASP A 23 1.60 8.21 10.52
CA ASP A 23 2.88 8.33 9.82
C ASP A 23 3.49 6.94 9.53
N ARG A 24 3.38 5.98 10.46
CA ARG A 24 3.84 4.60 10.24
C ARG A 24 3.06 3.89 9.13
N LEU A 25 1.73 4.08 9.09
CA LEU A 25 0.92 3.55 7.99
C LEU A 25 1.36 4.14 6.64
N ILE A 26 1.56 5.45 6.59
CA ILE A 26 2.03 6.14 5.37
C ILE A 26 3.41 5.63 4.96
N GLU A 27 4.34 5.46 5.89
CA GLU A 27 5.67 4.93 5.62
C GLU A 27 5.60 3.50 5.05
N ALA A 28 4.74 2.65 5.61
CA ALA A 28 4.49 1.31 5.09
C ALA A 28 3.94 1.35 3.66
N MET A 29 2.97 2.23 3.37
CA MET A 29 2.41 2.39 2.02
C MET A 29 3.44 2.91 1.01
N ILE A 30 4.33 3.82 1.41
CA ILE A 30 5.45 4.29 0.57
C ILE A 30 6.41 3.14 0.26
N LYS A 31 6.73 2.30 1.24
CA LYS A 31 7.58 1.11 1.03
C LYS A 31 6.94 0.13 0.06
N ILE A 32 5.65 -0.16 0.21
CA ILE A 32 4.89 -1.00 -0.74
C ILE A 32 4.92 -0.39 -2.15
N ARG A 33 4.79 0.94 -2.30
CA ARG A 33 4.92 1.60 -3.61
C ARG A 33 6.31 1.41 -4.22
N ALA A 34 7.36 1.47 -3.40
CA ALA A 34 8.73 1.22 -3.86
C ALA A 34 8.91 -0.23 -4.32
N GLU A 35 8.33 -1.20 -3.61
CA GLU A 35 8.32 -2.61 -4.04
C GLU A 35 7.61 -2.79 -5.39
N ILE A 36 6.44 -2.15 -5.57
CA ILE A 36 5.73 -2.13 -6.86
C ILE A 36 6.62 -1.54 -7.96
N ALA A 37 7.36 -0.45 -7.67
CA ALA A 37 8.26 0.17 -8.66
C ALA A 37 9.39 -0.77 -9.11
N ARG A 38 9.89 -1.63 -8.21
CA ARG A 38 10.92 -2.64 -8.54
C ARG A 38 10.36 -3.73 -9.45
N VAL A 39 9.08 -4.08 -9.29
CA VAL A 39 8.39 -4.99 -10.22
C VAL A 39 8.15 -4.29 -11.57
N GLU A 40 7.67 -3.04 -11.58
CA GLU A 40 7.42 -2.25 -12.79
C GLU A 40 8.70 -2.05 -13.63
N SER A 41 9.86 -1.87 -12.98
CA SER A 41 11.15 -1.72 -13.64
C SER A 41 11.74 -3.03 -14.18
N GLY A 42 11.17 -4.18 -13.80
CA GLY A 42 11.72 -5.50 -14.09
C GLY A 42 12.93 -5.88 -13.23
N GLU A 43 13.29 -5.07 -12.22
CA GLU A 43 14.30 -5.45 -11.22
C GLU A 43 13.85 -6.69 -10.43
N TRP A 44 12.55 -6.76 -10.14
CA TRP A 44 11.92 -7.91 -9.49
C TRP A 44 11.03 -8.67 -10.46
N PRO A 45 11.07 -10.02 -10.44
CA PRO A 45 10.22 -10.82 -11.32
C PRO A 45 8.76 -10.71 -10.91
N VAL A 46 7.86 -10.71 -11.90
CA VAL A 46 6.44 -10.98 -11.68
C VAL A 46 6.30 -12.49 -11.50
N THR A 47 6.62 -13.02 -10.32
CA THR A 47 6.31 -14.41 -9.98
C THR A 47 4.87 -14.50 -9.52
N ALA A 48 3.95 -14.66 -10.47
CA ALA A 48 2.65 -15.24 -10.18
C ALA A 48 2.75 -16.76 -10.38
N THR A 49 3.40 -17.47 -9.45
CA THR A 49 3.31 -18.93 -9.42
C THR A 49 2.01 -19.28 -8.71
N HIS A 50 0.98 -19.62 -9.48
CA HIS A 50 -0.12 -20.49 -9.04
C HIS A 50 -0.01 -21.78 -9.85
#